data_AF-A0A1A6FXL7-F1
#
_entry.id   AF-A0A1A6FXL7-F1
#
_cell.length_a   1.000
_cell.length_b   1.000
_cell.length_c   1.000
_cell.angle_alpha   90.00
_cell.angle_beta   90.00
_cell.angle_gamma   90.00
#
_symmetry.space_group_name_H-M   'P 1'
#
loop_
_entity.id
_entity.type
_entity.pdbx_description
1 polymer ?
#
loop_
_entity_poly.entity_id
_entity_poly.type
_entity_poly.pdbx_seq_one_letter_code
_entity_poly.pdbx_strand_id
1 'polypeptide(L)'
;EGGDFETYDRIRATGEDICEQPQDIQCGAQNYPNRSLDLLGQEVKCDVNFGLVCHNRDQKGQFGMCYNYMIRVLCCSVSHCQGPTTTAGSPPTPGTATTATSEKTTGFTMASTATPTPKETQTSSWLTTGLSSALTTRRTSSTGCKFQCTWTDWLDSDKPELGQFGGDIETYYHIRNKTGIQICKKPVDIECEATLFPNMSFQQLGQEVVCNVDFGLICRNSKQSNNQTCFNYHIRVLCCEEDISCFSTTGSLSTTSS
;
A
#
# COMPACT_ATOMS: atom_id res chain seq x y z
N GLU A 1 9.64 -13.13 -3.76
CA GLU A 1 9.97 -11.69 -3.85
C GLU A 1 8.65 -10.92 -3.73
N GLY A 2 8.47 -10.17 -2.65
CA GLY A 2 7.23 -9.41 -2.40
C GLY A 2 7.32 -7.96 -2.88
N GLY A 3 6.17 -7.32 -3.05
CA GLY A 3 6.09 -5.94 -3.53
C GLY A 3 4.69 -5.62 -4.02
N ASP A 4 4.57 -4.45 -4.62
CA ASP A 4 3.35 -4.00 -5.29
C ASP A 4 3.66 -3.69 -6.77
N PHE A 5 2.84 -4.21 -7.68
CA PHE A 5 3.18 -4.31 -9.10
C PHE A 5 1.97 -4.09 -9.99
N GLU A 6 1.62 -2.82 -10.18
CA GLU A 6 0.64 -2.38 -11.16
C GLU A 6 1.31 -2.19 -12.53
N THR A 7 1.93 -3.25 -13.05
CA THR A 7 2.55 -3.25 -14.39
C THR A 7 1.53 -3.60 -15.45
N TYR A 8 1.61 -2.99 -16.63
CA TYR A 8 0.62 -3.23 -17.71
C TYR A 8 0.52 -4.69 -18.13
N ASP A 9 1.63 -5.42 -18.18
CA ASP A 9 1.62 -6.85 -18.53
C ASP A 9 0.83 -7.67 -17.51
N ARG A 10 0.95 -7.36 -16.22
CA ARG A 10 0.19 -8.03 -15.15
C ARG A 10 -1.29 -7.67 -15.21
N ILE A 11 -1.61 -6.41 -15.45
CA ILE A 11 -3.01 -5.95 -15.51
C ILE A 11 -3.71 -6.54 -16.75
N ARG A 12 -3.06 -6.55 -17.92
CA ARG A 12 -3.59 -7.22 -19.11
C ARG A 12 -3.76 -8.72 -18.90
N ALA A 13 -2.87 -9.37 -18.13
CA ALA A 13 -2.99 -10.79 -17.79
C ALA A 13 -4.22 -11.12 -16.93
N THR A 14 -4.80 -10.15 -16.22
CA THR A 14 -6.07 -10.32 -15.50
C THR A 14 -7.30 -10.08 -16.38
N GLY A 15 -7.12 -9.71 -17.64
CA GLY A 15 -8.19 -9.42 -18.59
C GLY A 15 -8.69 -7.97 -18.56
N GLU A 16 -8.02 -7.09 -17.83
CA GLU A 16 -8.31 -5.65 -17.83
C GLU A 16 -7.74 -4.98 -19.09
N ASP A 17 -8.47 -4.01 -19.62
CA ASP A 17 -8.09 -3.32 -20.85
C ASP A 17 -7.22 -2.08 -20.56
N ILE A 18 -5.98 -2.12 -21.05
CA ILE A 18 -5.06 -0.98 -21.06
C ILE A 18 -4.58 -0.80 -22.49
N CYS A 19 -4.75 0.41 -23.03
CA CYS A 19 -4.29 0.76 -24.37
C CYS A 19 -2.84 0.34 -24.63
N GLU A 20 -2.54 0.02 -25.89
CA GLU A 20 -1.20 -0.38 -26.32
C GLU A 20 -0.15 0.73 -26.09
N GLN A 21 -0.57 2.00 -26.19
CA GLN A 21 0.30 3.17 -26.01
C GLN A 21 -0.27 4.16 -24.99
N PRO A 22 -0.01 3.93 -23.69
CA PRO A 22 -0.25 4.91 -22.64
C PRO A 22 0.44 6.24 -22.95
N GLN A 23 -0.26 7.35 -22.74
CA GLN A 23 0.28 8.70 -22.94
C GLN A 23 0.80 9.31 -21.65
N ASP A 24 0.18 8.96 -20.54
CA ASP A 24 0.56 9.42 -19.21
C ASP A 24 0.11 8.40 -18.16
N ILE A 25 0.74 8.45 -16.99
CA ILE A 25 0.41 7.62 -15.85
C ILE A 25 0.39 8.46 -14.57
N GLN A 26 -0.61 8.19 -13.73
CA GLN A 26 -0.66 8.69 -12.37
C GLN A 26 -0.64 7.49 -11.43
N CYS A 27 0.23 7.54 -10.44
CA CYS A 27 0.32 6.53 -9.40
C CYS A 27 0.03 7.16 -8.04
N GLY A 28 -0.67 6.42 -7.17
CA GLY A 28 -0.97 6.89 -5.82
C GLY A 28 -1.13 5.72 -4.84
N ALA A 29 -0.85 5.95 -3.57
CA ALA A 29 -1.10 4.96 -2.53
C ALA A 29 -2.57 5.03 -2.08
N GLN A 30 -3.25 3.88 -2.01
CA GLN A 30 -4.67 3.79 -1.63
C GLN A 30 -4.97 4.49 -0.30
N ASN A 31 -4.09 4.31 0.70
CA ASN A 31 -4.23 4.88 2.03
C ASN A 31 -3.73 6.33 2.13
N TYR A 32 -3.07 6.86 1.10
CA TYR A 32 -2.60 8.24 1.04
C TYR A 32 -2.95 8.92 -0.30
N PRO A 33 -4.25 9.06 -0.63
CA PRO A 33 -4.71 9.47 -1.95
C PRO A 33 -4.30 10.90 -2.36
N ASN A 34 -3.91 11.75 -1.40
CA ASN A 34 -3.50 13.14 -1.63
C ASN A 34 -2.00 13.39 -1.41
N ARG A 35 -1.19 12.33 -1.26
CA ARG A 35 0.27 12.44 -1.11
C ARG A 35 0.95 12.03 -2.41
N SER A 36 1.95 12.81 -2.85
CA SER A 36 2.84 12.40 -3.93
C SER A 36 3.77 11.26 -3.46
N LEU A 37 4.20 10.44 -4.41
CA LEU A 37 5.06 9.27 -4.14
C LEU A 37 6.35 9.64 -3.40
N ASP A 38 6.99 10.75 -3.78
CA ASP A 38 8.25 11.22 -3.19
C ASP A 38 8.16 11.51 -1.68
N LEU A 39 6.95 11.79 -1.19
CA LEU A 39 6.69 12.09 0.22
C LEU A 39 6.37 10.85 1.06
N LEU A 40 6.18 9.70 0.42
CA LEU A 40 5.83 8.45 1.09
C LEU A 40 7.05 7.73 1.68
N GLY A 41 8.27 8.16 1.31
CA GLY A 41 9.51 7.56 1.81
C GLY A 41 9.74 6.12 1.33
N GLN A 42 9.12 5.73 0.21
CA GLN A 42 9.27 4.42 -0.42
C GLN A 42 9.99 4.53 -1.77
N GLU A 43 10.79 3.52 -2.09
CA GLU A 43 11.44 3.38 -3.39
C GLU A 43 10.44 2.80 -4.39
N VAL A 44 9.77 3.68 -5.14
CA VAL A 44 8.70 3.32 -6.07
C VAL A 44 9.00 3.88 -7.45
N LYS A 45 8.87 3.05 -8.47
CA LYS A 45 8.97 3.47 -9.86
C LYS A 45 7.57 3.58 -10.44
N CYS A 46 7.19 4.76 -10.92
CA CYS A 46 5.96 5.01 -11.65
C CYS A 46 6.34 5.60 -13.01
N ASP A 47 6.11 4.85 -14.08
CA ASP A 47 6.56 5.21 -15.42
C ASP A 47 5.55 4.79 -16.49
N VAL A 48 5.31 5.67 -17.45
CA VAL A 48 4.32 5.48 -18.52
C VAL A 48 4.62 4.30 -19.44
N ASN A 49 5.85 3.78 -19.45
CA ASN A 49 6.23 2.67 -20.32
C ASN A 49 5.94 1.30 -19.71
N PHE A 50 5.90 1.19 -18.37
CA PHE A 50 5.75 -0.10 -17.71
C PHE A 50 4.71 -0.14 -16.58
N GLY A 51 4.19 0.99 -16.12
CA GLY A 51 3.26 1.05 -15.00
C GLY A 51 3.96 1.42 -13.69
N LEU A 52 3.57 0.75 -12.61
CA LEU A 52 4.20 0.92 -11.29
C LEU A 52 4.90 -0.35 -10.81
N VAL A 53 6.09 -0.16 -10.24
CA VAL A 53 6.89 -1.20 -9.63
C VAL A 53 7.39 -0.72 -8.27
N CYS A 54 7.04 -1.46 -7.23
CA CYS A 54 7.63 -1.33 -5.91
C CYS A 54 8.07 -2.71 -5.43
N HIS A 55 9.33 -2.85 -5.03
CA HIS A 55 9.83 -4.08 -4.41
C HIS A 55 10.01 -3.91 -2.91
N ASN A 56 9.53 -4.88 -2.12
CA ASN A 56 9.73 -4.88 -0.67
C ASN A 56 11.22 -4.89 -0.27
N ARG A 57 12.07 -5.54 -1.08
CA ARG A 57 13.53 -5.61 -0.84
C ARG A 57 14.24 -4.26 -0.92
N ASP A 58 13.67 -3.32 -1.67
CA ASP A 58 14.29 -2.01 -1.93
C ASP A 58 13.84 -0.97 -0.89
N GLN A 59 12.83 -1.31 -0.06
CA GLN A 59 12.26 -0.42 0.94
C GLN A 59 13.09 -0.36 2.21
N LYS A 60 13.32 0.87 2.69
CA LYS A 60 14.01 1.15 3.97
C LYS A 60 13.00 1.20 5.12
N GLY A 61 13.48 1.02 6.36
CA GLY A 61 12.66 1.06 7.57
C GLY A 61 12.36 -0.31 8.18
N GLN A 62 11.76 -0.32 9.37
CA GLN A 62 11.55 -1.54 10.16
C GLN A 62 10.75 -2.62 9.41
N PHE A 63 9.81 -2.19 8.55
CA PHE A 63 8.90 -3.08 7.84
C PHE A 63 9.27 -3.33 6.39
N GLY A 64 9.90 -2.40 5.67
CA GLY A 64 10.33 -2.61 4.28
C GLY A 64 9.26 -3.27 3.40
N MET A 65 8.08 -2.67 3.30
CA MET A 65 6.93 -3.15 2.51
C MET A 65 6.45 -2.03 1.61
N CYS A 66 6.06 -2.36 0.39
CA CYS A 66 5.35 -1.43 -0.48
C CYS A 66 3.96 -1.13 0.07
N TYR A 67 3.52 0.12 -0.04
CA TYR A 67 2.11 0.45 0.07
C TYR A 67 1.32 -0.22 -1.07
N ASN A 68 0.01 -0.30 -0.89
CA ASN A 68 -0.91 -0.69 -1.96
C ASN A 68 -1.11 0.50 -2.89
N TYR A 69 -0.36 0.53 -3.99
CA TYR A 69 -0.48 1.56 -4.99
C TYR A 69 -1.60 1.22 -5.98
N MET A 70 -2.07 2.25 -6.65
CA MET A 70 -2.98 2.16 -7.77
C MET A 70 -2.48 3.07 -8.87
N ILE A 71 -2.79 2.69 -10.10
CA ILE A 71 -2.46 3.49 -11.27
C ILE A 71 -3.71 4.00 -11.96
N ARG A 72 -3.58 5.15 -12.62
CA ARG A 72 -4.53 5.66 -13.59
C ARG A 72 -3.76 5.97 -14.86
N VAL A 73 -4.22 5.41 -15.98
CA VAL A 73 -3.53 5.50 -17.26
C VAL A 73 -4.31 6.42 -18.19
N LEU A 74 -3.63 7.40 -18.80
CA LEU A 74 -4.20 8.21 -19.86
C LEU A 74 -4.02 7.47 -21.19
N CYS A 75 -5.12 6.97 -21.73
CA CYS A 75 -5.15 6.34 -23.04
C CYS A 75 -5.69 7.31 -24.09
N CYS A 76 -5.03 7.36 -25.24
CA CYS A 76 -5.58 8.02 -26.41
C CYS A 76 -6.49 7.08 -27.19
N SER A 77 -7.56 7.62 -27.78
CA SER A 77 -8.32 6.90 -28.79
C SER A 77 -7.50 6.76 -30.06
N VAL A 78 -7.52 5.55 -30.65
CA VAL A 78 -6.77 5.16 -31.86
C VAL A 78 -6.90 6.13 -33.04
N SER A 79 -7.96 6.96 -33.09
CA SER A 79 -8.17 7.96 -34.14
C SER A 79 -7.19 9.14 -34.09
N HIS A 80 -6.50 9.39 -32.97
CA HIS A 80 -5.59 10.54 -32.80
C HIS A 80 -4.14 10.17 -32.49
N CYS A 81 -3.80 8.88 -32.41
CA CYS A 81 -2.44 8.40 -32.12
C CYS A 81 -1.74 7.70 -33.28
N GLN A 82 -2.39 7.54 -34.43
CA GLN A 82 -1.67 7.24 -35.66
C GLN A 82 -0.99 8.51 -36.16
N GLY A 83 0.26 8.72 -35.71
CA GLY A 83 1.25 9.38 -36.56
C GLY A 83 1.30 8.66 -37.91
N PRO A 84 1.70 9.33 -39.01
CA PRO A 84 1.46 8.86 -40.36
C PRO A 84 1.96 7.43 -40.55
N THR A 85 1.03 6.50 -40.77
CA THR A 85 1.32 5.11 -41.09
C THR A 85 2.02 5.11 -42.45
N THR A 86 3.35 5.16 -42.45
CA THR A 86 4.14 4.92 -43.65
C THR A 86 3.92 3.46 -44.04
N THR A 87 3.09 3.26 -45.06
CA THR A 87 2.92 2.00 -45.75
C THR A 87 4.30 1.50 -46.16
N ALA A 88 4.69 0.31 -45.68
CA ALA A 88 5.91 -0.36 -46.07
C ALA A 88 5.84 -0.70 -47.57
N GLY A 89 6.33 0.22 -48.40
CA GLY A 89 6.79 -0.03 -49.75
C GLY A 89 8.27 -0.41 -49.73
N SER A 90 8.63 -1.35 -50.60
CA SER A 90 9.93 -2.02 -50.75
C SER A 90 11.20 -1.14 -50.71
N PRO A 91 12.38 -1.77 -50.48
CA PRO A 91 13.60 -1.10 -50.02
C PRO A 91 14.42 -0.46 -51.14
N PRO A 92 15.20 0.59 -50.84
CA PRO A 92 16.45 0.87 -51.55
C PRO A 92 17.67 0.39 -50.74
N THR A 93 18.62 -0.08 -51.51
CA THR A 93 19.93 -0.71 -51.25
C THR A 93 20.92 0.17 -50.45
N PRO A 94 22.06 -0.39 -49.98
CA PRO A 94 22.83 0.10 -48.85
C PRO A 94 23.75 1.28 -49.17
N GLY A 95 23.74 2.28 -48.30
CA GLY A 95 24.69 3.39 -48.25
C GLY A 95 25.61 3.28 -47.04
N THR A 96 26.91 3.27 -47.33
CA THR A 96 28.06 3.11 -46.44
C THR A 96 28.16 4.14 -45.31
N ALA A 97 28.77 3.68 -44.21
CA ALA A 97 29.10 4.33 -42.94
C ALA A 97 29.58 5.80 -42.98
N THR A 98 29.32 6.54 -41.89
CA THR A 98 30.36 7.31 -41.18
C THR A 98 30.00 7.48 -39.70
N THR A 99 31.02 7.26 -38.88
CA THR A 99 31.21 7.37 -37.44
C THR A 99 30.87 8.75 -36.84
N ALA A 100 30.30 8.77 -35.63
CA ALA A 100 30.57 9.82 -34.64
C ALA A 100 30.29 9.31 -33.21
N THR A 101 31.37 8.97 -32.53
CA THR A 101 31.46 8.72 -31.08
C THR A 101 31.26 10.01 -30.30
N SER A 102 30.51 9.97 -29.20
CA SER A 102 30.76 10.83 -28.03
C SER A 102 30.16 10.21 -26.78
N GLU A 103 31.03 9.50 -26.05
CA GLU A 103 30.91 9.28 -24.62
C GLU A 103 31.04 10.61 -23.89
N LYS A 104 30.23 10.81 -22.82
CA LYS A 104 30.55 11.79 -21.80
C LYS A 104 30.36 11.20 -20.41
N THR A 105 31.41 10.55 -19.96
CA THR A 105 31.75 10.33 -18.55
C THR A 105 32.00 11.68 -17.88
N THR A 106 31.43 11.89 -16.69
CA THR A 106 32.03 12.83 -15.72
C THR A 106 31.94 12.19 -14.34
N GLY A 107 33.10 11.70 -13.88
CA GLY A 107 33.28 11.26 -12.50
C GLY A 107 33.64 12.44 -11.60
N PHE A 108 33.30 12.32 -10.32
CA PHE A 108 33.93 13.07 -9.25
C PHE A 108 34.18 12.11 -8.07
N THR A 109 35.45 11.82 -7.83
CA THR A 109 36.06 11.36 -6.57
C THR A 109 37.00 12.51 -6.15
N MET A 110 37.38 12.77 -4.90
CA MET A 110 37.45 12.05 -3.63
C MET A 110 37.74 13.13 -2.56
N ALA A 111 37.35 12.95 -1.30
CA ALA A 111 38.16 13.37 -0.15
C ALA A 111 37.66 12.75 1.17
N SER A 112 38.50 11.89 1.75
CA SER A 112 38.48 11.47 3.17
C SER A 112 38.65 12.69 4.10
N THR A 113 38.31 12.67 5.39
CA THR A 113 39.09 12.02 6.47
C THR A 113 38.40 12.20 7.85
N ALA A 114 38.68 11.24 8.74
CA ALA A 114 38.77 11.30 10.22
C ALA A 114 37.50 11.11 11.09
N THR A 115 37.52 9.96 11.79
CA THR A 115 36.88 9.62 13.07
C THR A 115 37.37 10.53 14.21
N PRO A 116 36.56 10.76 15.26
CA PRO A 116 36.77 10.03 16.52
C PRO A 116 35.47 9.59 17.23
N THR A 117 35.51 8.43 17.88
CA THR A 117 34.65 7.99 19.01
C THR A 117 35.26 8.52 20.34
N PRO A 118 34.73 8.26 21.58
CA PRO A 118 33.38 7.89 22.06
C PRO A 118 32.91 8.72 23.31
N LYS A 119 31.60 8.74 23.63
CA LYS A 119 30.93 8.93 24.95
C LYS A 119 29.50 9.46 24.73
N GLU A 120 28.44 9.22 25.49
CA GLU A 120 28.22 8.60 26.80
C GLU A 120 26.74 8.22 26.89
N THR A 121 26.48 7.12 27.60
CA THR A 121 25.25 6.70 28.27
C THR A 121 24.17 7.77 28.48
N GLN A 122 22.96 7.53 27.96
CA GLN A 122 21.73 7.88 28.66
C GLN A 122 20.68 6.77 28.52
N THR A 123 20.58 6.02 29.60
CA THR A 123 19.47 5.15 29.98
C THR A 123 18.20 6.01 30.09
N SER A 124 17.17 5.71 29.29
CA SER A 124 15.82 6.27 29.48
C SER A 124 14.87 5.13 29.82
N SER A 125 14.87 4.76 31.10
CA SER A 125 13.83 3.96 31.74
C SER A 125 12.51 4.72 31.74
N TRP A 126 11.52 4.25 30.97
CA TRP A 126 10.12 4.66 31.15
C TRP A 126 9.38 3.59 31.96
N LEU A 127 9.39 3.78 33.27
CA LEU A 127 8.36 3.28 34.18
C LEU A 127 7.26 4.33 34.24
N THR A 128 6.06 4.04 33.73
CA THR A 128 4.82 4.67 34.22
C THR A 128 3.66 3.73 33.91
N THR A 129 3.30 2.90 34.89
CA THR A 129 2.07 3.02 35.70
C THR A 129 0.81 2.80 34.89
N GLY A 130 0.19 1.63 35.11
CA GLY A 130 -1.15 1.34 34.63
C GLY A 130 -2.13 2.40 35.11
N LEU A 131 -2.92 2.90 34.17
CA LEU A 131 -4.15 3.60 34.47
C LEU A 131 -5.21 3.07 33.50
N SER A 132 -6.12 2.27 34.04
CA SER A 132 -7.41 1.99 33.42
C SER A 132 -8.06 3.31 33.04
N SER A 133 -8.05 3.66 31.76
CA SER A 133 -8.85 4.76 31.27
C SER A 133 -10.22 4.21 30.92
N ALA A 134 -11.13 4.32 31.88
CA ALA A 134 -12.55 4.12 31.69
C ALA A 134 -13.04 4.88 30.45
N LEU A 135 -13.81 4.17 29.62
CA LEU A 135 -14.45 4.65 28.41
C LEU A 135 -15.28 5.91 28.72
N THR A 136 -14.75 7.08 28.36
CA THR A 136 -15.52 8.33 28.42
C THR A 136 -16.16 8.56 27.06
N THR A 137 -17.39 8.07 26.91
CA THR A 137 -18.26 8.41 25.77
C THR A 137 -18.57 9.90 25.81
N ARG A 138 -17.76 10.73 25.12
CA ARG A 138 -18.11 12.12 24.84
C ARG A 138 -19.30 12.13 23.88
N ARG A 139 -20.51 12.28 24.42
CA ARG A 139 -21.69 12.66 23.65
C ARG A 139 -21.58 14.12 23.25
N THR A 140 -20.99 14.39 22.10
CA THR A 140 -21.29 15.62 21.36
C THR A 140 -22.72 15.50 20.85
N SER A 141 -23.65 16.23 21.45
CA SER A 141 -24.99 16.44 20.91
C SER A 141 -24.89 17.35 19.68
N SER A 142 -24.43 16.81 18.56
CA SER A 142 -24.75 17.37 17.25
C SER A 142 -26.04 16.70 16.78
N THR A 143 -27.04 17.51 16.44
CA THR A 143 -28.26 17.08 15.74
C THR A 143 -27.90 16.71 14.29
N GLY A 144 -27.07 15.69 14.11
CA GLY A 144 -26.44 15.32 12.85
C GLY A 144 -26.13 13.82 12.81
N CYS A 145 -26.18 13.27 11.61
CA CYS A 145 -26.15 11.85 11.27
C CYS A 145 -25.28 10.96 12.19
N LYS A 146 -25.84 9.83 12.67
CA LYS A 146 -25.07 8.84 13.44
C LYS A 146 -24.38 7.89 12.48
N PHE A 147 -23.09 7.66 12.68
CA PHE A 147 -22.37 6.58 11.99
C PHE A 147 -22.72 5.25 12.66
N GLN A 148 -23.10 4.24 11.89
CA GLN A 148 -23.22 2.88 12.39
C GLN A 148 -21.88 2.18 12.19
N CYS A 149 -21.32 1.66 13.28
CA CYS A 149 -20.04 0.97 13.25
C CYS A 149 -20.23 -0.51 13.54
N THR A 150 -19.72 -1.36 12.68
CA THR A 150 -19.77 -2.82 12.81
C THR A 150 -18.38 -3.40 12.62
N TRP A 151 -18.02 -4.34 13.48
CA TRP A 151 -16.86 -5.18 13.27
C TRP A 151 -17.15 -6.16 12.14
N THR A 152 -16.17 -6.40 11.29
CA THR A 152 -16.21 -7.55 10.38
C THR A 152 -16.13 -8.85 11.18
N ASP A 153 -16.49 -9.95 10.53
CA ASP A 153 -16.00 -11.26 10.95
C ASP A 153 -14.46 -11.29 10.92
N TRP A 154 -13.88 -12.29 11.56
CA TRP A 154 -12.45 -12.54 11.48
C TRP A 154 -12.04 -12.94 10.06
N LEU A 155 -10.99 -12.30 9.58
CA LEU A 155 -10.45 -12.41 8.22
C LEU A 155 -9.06 -13.05 8.30
N ASP A 156 -8.89 -14.15 7.59
CA ASP A 156 -7.66 -14.94 7.46
C ASP A 156 -7.52 -15.32 5.98
N SER A 157 -6.52 -14.78 5.30
CA SER A 157 -6.36 -14.98 3.85
C SER A 157 -5.57 -16.22 3.48
N ASP A 158 -4.67 -16.69 4.35
CA ASP A 158 -3.84 -17.85 4.08
C ASP A 158 -3.34 -18.58 5.35
N LYS A 159 -2.11 -19.11 5.32
CA LYS A 159 -1.46 -19.85 6.40
C LYS A 159 0.02 -19.42 6.37
N PRO A 160 0.73 -19.42 7.50
CA PRO A 160 2.08 -18.90 7.55
C PRO A 160 3.02 -19.59 6.55
N GLU A 161 3.65 -18.78 5.71
CA GLU A 161 4.66 -19.26 4.78
C GLU A 161 5.93 -19.67 5.54
N LEU A 162 6.50 -20.80 5.14
CA LEU A 162 7.73 -21.33 5.74
C LEU A 162 8.99 -20.61 5.24
N GLY A 163 10.08 -20.74 6.01
CA GLY A 163 11.40 -20.24 5.62
C GLY A 163 11.63 -18.77 5.97
N GLN A 164 12.87 -18.29 5.81
CA GLN A 164 13.31 -16.98 6.33
C GLN A 164 12.55 -15.78 5.73
N PHE A 165 12.07 -15.91 4.49
CA PHE A 165 11.34 -14.87 3.78
C PHE A 165 9.82 -15.02 3.89
N GLY A 166 9.36 -16.09 4.53
CA GLY A 166 7.94 -16.30 4.83
C GLY A 166 7.50 -15.53 6.07
N GLY A 167 6.32 -15.89 6.56
CA GLY A 167 5.64 -15.23 7.65
C GLY A 167 4.14 -15.33 7.45
N ASP A 168 3.41 -14.47 8.14
CA ASP A 168 1.96 -14.45 8.13
C ASP A 168 1.49 -13.00 7.91
N ILE A 169 0.73 -12.76 6.84
CA ILE A 169 0.51 -11.43 6.29
C ILE A 169 -0.98 -11.22 5.98
N GLU A 170 -1.69 -10.68 6.96
CA GLU A 170 -3.11 -10.33 6.84
C GLU A 170 -3.26 -8.83 6.57
N THR A 171 -2.67 -8.34 5.47
CA THR A 171 -2.92 -6.96 5.03
C THR A 171 -4.23 -6.85 4.28
N TYR A 172 -4.85 -5.67 4.26
CA TYR A 172 -6.11 -5.45 3.53
C TYR A 172 -6.01 -5.80 2.05
N TYR A 173 -4.83 -5.64 1.46
CA TYR A 173 -4.52 -6.09 0.10
C TYR A 173 -4.60 -7.62 -0.02
N HIS A 174 -3.91 -8.36 0.85
CA HIS A 174 -3.91 -9.84 0.82
C HIS A 174 -5.29 -10.40 1.08
N ILE A 175 -6.02 -9.86 2.07
CA ILE A 175 -7.42 -10.22 2.32
C ILE A 175 -8.26 -10.04 1.06
N ARG A 176 -8.27 -8.85 0.46
CA ARG A 176 -9.10 -8.56 -0.73
C ARG A 176 -8.73 -9.46 -1.91
N ASN A 177 -7.44 -9.61 -2.19
CA ASN A 177 -6.95 -10.34 -3.36
C ASN A 177 -7.22 -11.85 -3.24
N LYS A 178 -6.98 -12.44 -2.06
CA LYS A 178 -7.12 -13.89 -1.87
C LYS A 178 -8.53 -14.36 -1.55
N THR A 179 -9.32 -13.53 -0.86
CA THR A 179 -10.66 -13.92 -0.39
C THR A 179 -11.81 -13.24 -1.14
N GLY A 180 -11.54 -12.12 -1.82
CA GLY A 180 -12.58 -11.28 -2.44
C GLY A 180 -13.36 -10.40 -1.45
N ILE A 181 -13.08 -10.50 -0.15
CA ILE A 181 -13.80 -9.76 0.90
C ILE A 181 -13.53 -8.26 0.77
N GLN A 182 -14.60 -7.48 0.73
CA GLN A 182 -14.52 -6.02 0.64
C GLN A 182 -14.45 -5.40 2.03
N ILE A 183 -13.25 -5.00 2.43
CA ILE A 183 -13.02 -4.17 3.61
C ILE A 183 -13.41 -2.72 3.30
N CYS A 184 -14.12 -2.06 4.22
CA CYS A 184 -14.55 -0.67 4.07
C CYS A 184 -13.38 0.27 3.72
N LYS A 185 -13.73 1.40 3.09
CA LYS A 185 -12.72 2.36 2.57
C LYS A 185 -11.85 2.96 3.67
N LYS A 186 -12.40 3.13 4.88
CA LYS A 186 -11.71 3.72 6.02
C LYS A 186 -12.03 2.93 7.29
N PRO A 187 -11.25 1.87 7.58
CA PRO A 187 -11.28 1.22 8.88
C PRO A 187 -10.99 2.25 9.96
N VAL A 188 -11.74 2.19 11.06
CA VAL A 188 -11.53 3.09 12.20
C VAL A 188 -10.76 2.42 13.33
N ASP A 189 -10.76 1.08 13.34
CA ASP A 189 -10.03 0.27 14.31
C ASP A 189 -9.71 -1.11 13.73
N ILE A 190 -8.75 -1.80 14.33
CA ILE A 190 -8.33 -3.16 13.96
C ILE A 190 -8.05 -3.98 15.22
N GLU A 191 -8.44 -5.24 15.18
CA GLU A 191 -7.96 -6.24 16.11
C GLU A 191 -7.24 -7.35 15.34
N CYS A 192 -6.19 -7.89 15.96
CA CYS A 192 -5.42 -8.98 15.40
C CYS A 192 -5.08 -9.99 16.49
N GLU A 193 -5.28 -11.28 16.21
CA GLU A 193 -4.97 -12.34 17.17
C GLU A 193 -4.46 -13.61 16.47
N ALA A 194 -3.75 -14.44 17.24
CA ALA A 194 -3.31 -15.74 16.75
C ALA A 194 -4.47 -16.73 16.83
N THR A 195 -4.76 -17.44 15.74
CA THR A 195 -5.96 -18.30 15.62
C THR A 195 -6.06 -19.37 16.70
N LEU A 196 -4.92 -19.91 17.13
CA LEU A 196 -4.86 -20.96 18.16
C LEU A 196 -4.62 -20.43 19.57
N PHE A 197 -4.36 -19.13 19.72
CA PHE A 197 -4.04 -18.49 20.98
C PHE A 197 -4.79 -17.15 21.14
N PRO A 198 -6.14 -17.19 21.12
CA PRO A 198 -6.95 -15.98 21.25
C PRO A 198 -6.70 -15.31 22.60
N ASN A 199 -6.79 -13.99 22.64
CA ASN A 199 -6.50 -13.15 23.81
C ASN A 199 -5.05 -13.19 24.34
N MET A 200 -4.11 -13.86 23.65
CA MET A 200 -2.68 -13.72 23.97
C MET A 200 -2.06 -12.55 23.22
N SER A 201 -1.34 -11.69 23.93
CA SER A 201 -0.57 -10.61 23.31
C SER A 201 0.63 -11.15 22.53
N PHE A 202 1.08 -10.42 21.51
CA PHE A 202 2.28 -10.80 20.74
C PHE A 202 3.54 -10.96 21.61
N GLN A 203 3.64 -10.16 22.68
CA GLN A 203 4.72 -10.26 23.65
C GLN A 203 4.69 -11.59 24.43
N GLN A 204 3.50 -12.05 24.84
CA GLN A 204 3.34 -13.35 25.49
C GLN A 204 3.61 -14.51 24.53
N LEU A 205 3.25 -14.34 23.25
CA LEU A 205 3.58 -15.28 22.17
C LEU A 205 5.06 -15.26 21.79
N GLY A 206 5.81 -14.25 22.23
CA GLY A 206 7.22 -14.07 21.90
C GLY A 206 7.47 -13.68 20.43
N GLN A 207 6.46 -13.15 19.73
CA GLN A 207 6.55 -12.79 18.31
C GLN A 207 6.60 -11.28 18.10
N GLU A 208 7.45 -10.83 17.19
CA GLU A 208 7.44 -9.46 16.65
C GLU A 208 6.39 -9.40 15.54
N VAL A 209 5.20 -8.90 15.90
CA VAL A 209 4.05 -8.76 15.00
C VAL A 209 3.59 -7.31 15.02
N VAL A 210 3.23 -6.80 13.85
CA VAL A 210 2.68 -5.46 13.72
C VAL A 210 1.25 -5.55 13.25
N CYS A 211 0.35 -5.07 14.09
CA CYS A 211 -1.08 -4.92 13.83
C CYS A 211 -1.40 -3.42 13.78
N ASN A 212 -1.86 -2.93 12.63
CA ASN A 212 -2.10 -1.50 12.43
C ASN A 212 -3.29 -1.25 11.50
N VAL A 213 -4.15 -0.30 11.87
CA VAL A 213 -5.38 0.03 11.14
C VAL A 213 -5.15 0.60 9.73
N ASP A 214 -3.94 1.08 9.43
CA ASP A 214 -3.62 1.64 8.12
C ASP A 214 -3.38 0.56 7.06
N PHE A 215 -3.01 -0.66 7.47
CA PHE A 215 -2.60 -1.71 6.53
C PHE A 215 -2.96 -3.15 6.89
N GLY A 216 -3.29 -3.47 8.15
CA GLY A 216 -3.59 -4.83 8.60
C GLY A 216 -2.52 -5.41 9.54
N LEU A 217 -2.27 -6.72 9.43
CA LEU A 217 -1.25 -7.42 10.20
C LEU A 217 -0.08 -7.88 9.34
N ILE A 218 1.12 -7.79 9.92
CA ILE A 218 2.37 -8.27 9.33
C ILE A 218 3.18 -9.00 10.41
N CYS A 219 3.44 -10.28 10.18
CA CYS A 219 4.47 -11.06 10.85
C CYS A 219 5.47 -11.59 9.81
N ARG A 220 6.77 -11.42 10.06
CA ARG A 220 7.84 -11.93 9.19
C ARG A 220 8.74 -12.89 9.96
N ASN A 221 9.02 -14.06 9.39
CA ASN A 221 9.90 -15.07 10.00
C ASN A 221 11.31 -14.49 10.27
N SER A 222 11.83 -13.68 9.33
CA SER A 222 13.13 -13.00 9.47
C SER A 222 13.23 -11.99 10.62
N LYS A 223 12.11 -11.59 11.22
CA LYS A 223 12.07 -10.69 12.37
C LYS A 223 11.88 -11.43 13.68
N GLN A 224 11.57 -12.72 13.64
CA GLN A 224 11.36 -13.49 14.85
C GLN A 224 12.70 -13.92 15.45
N SER A 225 12.73 -13.97 16.78
CA SER A 225 13.89 -14.50 17.50
C SER A 225 14.02 -16.01 17.27
N ASN A 226 15.25 -16.53 17.38
CA ASN A 226 15.54 -17.97 17.32
C ASN A 226 15.05 -18.69 16.05
N ASN A 227 14.99 -17.99 14.91
CA ASN A 227 14.47 -18.52 13.64
C ASN A 227 13.04 -19.09 13.76
N GLN A 228 12.25 -18.59 14.71
CA GLN A 228 10.85 -18.98 14.87
C GLN A 228 10.03 -18.59 13.63
N THR A 229 9.07 -19.43 13.25
CA THR A 229 8.07 -19.08 12.24
C THR A 229 6.89 -18.37 12.88
N CYS A 230 6.33 -17.39 12.18
CA CYS A 230 5.09 -16.74 12.55
C CYS A 230 3.98 -17.76 12.85
N PHE A 231 3.17 -17.47 13.87
CA PHE A 231 1.90 -18.17 14.04
C PHE A 231 0.92 -17.76 12.94
N ASN A 232 -0.16 -18.53 12.80
CA ASN A 232 -1.30 -18.13 11.98
C ASN A 232 -2.10 -17.08 12.73
N TYR A 233 -2.22 -15.90 12.14
CA TYR A 233 -3.01 -14.79 12.65
C TYR A 233 -4.23 -14.57 11.79
N HIS A 234 -5.15 -13.79 12.34
CA HIS A 234 -6.30 -13.27 11.63
C HIS A 234 -6.62 -11.89 12.17
N ILE A 235 -7.34 -11.10 11.38
CA ILE A 235 -7.70 -9.73 11.70
C ILE A 235 -9.20 -9.51 11.65
N ARG A 236 -9.71 -8.55 12.39
CA ARG A 236 -11.04 -7.98 12.14
C ARG A 236 -10.93 -6.47 12.20
N VAL A 237 -11.78 -5.80 11.44
CA VAL A 237 -11.72 -4.34 11.29
C VAL A 237 -13.06 -3.72 11.65
N LEU A 238 -13.01 -2.57 12.31
CA LEU A 238 -14.20 -1.80 12.63
C LEU A 238 -14.47 -0.85 11.46
N CYS A 239 -15.61 -1.03 10.84
CA CYS A 239 -16.07 -0.22 9.72
C CYS A 239 -17.23 0.65 10.18
N CYS A 240 -17.12 1.97 9.98
CA CYS A 240 -18.17 2.92 10.27
C CYS A 240 -18.73 3.50 8.97
N GLU A 241 -20.03 3.32 8.74
CA GLU A 241 -20.72 3.84 7.57
C GLU A 241 -21.73 4.91 8.00
N GLU A 242 -21.92 5.92 7.13
CA GLU A 242 -22.95 6.94 7.31
C GLU A 242 -24.33 6.30 7.14
N ASP A 243 -25.23 6.58 8.09
CA ASP A 243 -26.58 6.04 8.03
C ASP A 243 -27.35 6.66 6.85
N ILE A 244 -27.78 5.81 5.90
CA ILE A 244 -28.50 6.19 4.66
C ILE A 244 -29.78 6.98 4.97
N SER A 245 -30.33 6.84 6.18
CA SER A 245 -31.50 7.60 6.64
C SER A 245 -31.30 9.12 6.68
N CYS A 246 -30.06 9.61 6.61
CA CYS A 246 -29.75 11.04 6.63
C CYS A 246 -29.92 11.77 5.29
N PHE A 247 -30.19 11.06 4.18
CA PHE A 247 -30.37 11.68 2.85
C PHE A 247 -31.82 12.13 2.56
N SER A 248 -32.79 11.77 3.40
CA SER A 248 -34.22 11.99 3.12
C SER A 248 -34.78 13.27 3.76
N THR A 249 -34.16 14.43 3.51
CA THR A 249 -34.84 15.73 3.78
C THR A 249 -34.31 16.87 2.91
N THR A 250 -34.52 16.80 1.60
CA THR A 250 -34.58 18.01 0.78
C THR A 250 -36.01 18.19 0.27
N GLY A 251 -36.61 19.29 0.70
CA GLY A 251 -38.04 19.53 0.73
C GLY A 251 -38.72 19.62 -0.63
N SER A 252 -39.96 19.16 -0.64
CA SER A 252 -41.00 19.54 -1.59
C SER A 252 -41.15 21.06 -1.61
N LEU A 253 -40.73 21.73 -2.70
CA LEU A 253 -41.08 23.12 -2.95
C LEU A 253 -42.56 23.19 -3.30
N SER A 254 -43.36 23.72 -2.38
CA SER A 254 -44.74 24.10 -2.64
C SER A 254 -44.74 25.38 -3.48
N THR A 255 -45.11 25.29 -4.75
CA THR A 255 -45.39 26.44 -5.62
C THR A 255 -46.61 27.18 -5.12
N THR A 256 -46.45 28.46 -4.73
CA THR A 256 -47.56 29.39 -4.52
C THR A 256 -47.64 30.29 -5.76
N SER A 257 -48.69 30.14 -6.55
CA SER A 257 -49.03 31.05 -7.65
C SER A 257 -49.82 32.25 -7.11
N SER A 258 -49.38 33.45 -7.46
CA SER A 258 -50.16 34.70 -7.34
C SER A 258 -51.10 34.88 -8.52
#